data_AF-A0A4S2LEZ1-F1
#
_entry.id   AF-A0A4S2LEZ1-F1
#
_cell.length_a   1.000
_cell.length_b   1.000
_cell.length_c   1.000
_cell.angle_alpha   90.00
_cell.angle_beta   90.00
_cell.angle_gamma   90.00
#
_symmetry.space_group_name_H-M   'P 1'
#
loop_
_entity.id
_entity.type
_entity.pdbx_description
1 polymer ?
#
loop_
_entity_poly.entity_id
_entity_poly.type
_entity_poly.pdbx_seq_one_letter_code
_entity_poly.pdbx_strand_id
1 'polypeptide(L)'
;MYNLGIKPEWQFSDVYGFEPELLSMVPRPVLAVIMLYPLRDSYTDDGIGESVDNPHVFLVKQTISNACGTIALLHSIMNNEHILEFKDRSLIDELMARTRDMRPSERAAVVEGEQRLSKLHESSAAKGQTEAPPASTKTNLHFVCFIENSGQLYELASNVA
;
A
#
# COMPACT_ATOMS: atom_id res chain seq x y z
N MET A 1 7.44 -3.79 -6.95
CA MET A 1 6.57 -4.72 -7.70
C MET A 1 7.32 -5.89 -8.33
N TYR A 2 8.29 -5.67 -9.24
CA TYR A 2 9.00 -6.77 -9.89
C TYR A 2 9.65 -7.78 -8.93
N ASN A 3 10.32 -7.30 -7.87
CA ASN A 3 10.91 -8.17 -6.86
C ASN A 3 9.89 -8.88 -5.94
N LEU A 4 8.62 -8.47 -5.99
CA LEU A 4 7.50 -9.19 -5.36
C LEU A 4 6.91 -10.23 -6.32
N GLY A 5 7.54 -10.46 -7.47
CA GLY A 5 7.16 -11.45 -8.46
C GLY A 5 6.02 -11.03 -9.37
N ILE A 6 5.57 -9.78 -9.34
CA ILE A 6 4.54 -9.26 -10.26
C ILE A 6 5.14 -9.09 -11.66
N LYS A 7 4.42 -9.52 -12.69
CA LYS A 7 4.83 -9.39 -14.09
C LYS A 7 4.73 -7.92 -14.57
N PRO A 8 5.52 -7.50 -15.58
CA PRO A 8 5.67 -6.09 -15.94
C PRO A 8 4.46 -5.45 -16.62
N GLU A 9 3.39 -6.19 -16.91
CA GLU A 9 2.13 -5.67 -17.44
C GLU A 9 1.45 -4.71 -16.46
N TRP A 10 1.77 -4.83 -15.16
CA TRP A 10 1.31 -3.92 -14.12
C TRP A 10 2.47 -3.07 -13.58
N GLN A 11 2.29 -1.75 -13.58
CA GLN A 11 3.32 -0.79 -13.19
C GLN A 11 2.70 0.42 -12.49
N PHE A 12 3.52 1.14 -11.73
CA PHE A 12 3.16 2.48 -11.24
C PHE A 12 3.43 3.52 -12.34
N SER A 13 2.55 4.51 -12.43
CA SER A 13 2.69 5.68 -13.28
C SER A 13 2.41 6.92 -12.43
N ASP A 14 3.16 7.99 -12.67
CA ASP A 14 2.95 9.25 -11.98
C ASP A 14 1.62 9.89 -12.43
N VAL A 15 0.92 10.51 -11.49
CA VAL A 15 -0.26 11.34 -11.76
C VAL A 15 0.17 12.80 -11.72
N TYR A 16 0.23 13.44 -12.88
CA TYR A 16 0.70 14.83 -13.00
C TYR A 16 -0.34 15.87 -12.54
N GLY A 17 -1.62 15.51 -12.50
CA GLY A 17 -2.71 16.37 -12.06
C GLY A 17 -4.06 15.66 -12.16
N PHE A 18 -5.12 16.33 -11.69
CA PHE A 18 -6.48 15.77 -11.60
C PHE A 18 -7.43 16.29 -12.69
N GLU A 19 -6.93 17.17 -13.55
CA GLU A 19 -7.62 17.64 -14.73
C GLU A 19 -7.80 16.49 -15.74
N PRO A 20 -8.92 16.43 -16.49
CA PRO A 20 -9.19 15.33 -17.42
C PRO A 20 -8.06 15.06 -18.42
N GLU A 21 -7.40 16.11 -18.91
CA GLU A 21 -6.28 16.01 -19.84
C GLU A 21 -5.07 15.30 -19.22
N LEU A 22 -4.72 15.62 -17.96
CA LEU A 22 -3.60 14.99 -17.26
C LEU A 22 -3.95 13.56 -16.83
N LEU A 23 -5.18 13.32 -16.35
CA LEU A 23 -5.66 11.98 -16.04
C LEU A 23 -5.79 11.09 -17.30
N SER A 24 -5.89 11.66 -18.50
CA SER A 24 -5.89 10.89 -19.73
C SER A 24 -4.53 10.22 -20.00
N MET A 25 -3.43 10.78 -19.45
CA MET A 25 -2.07 10.26 -19.60
C MET A 25 -1.81 8.99 -18.78
N VAL A 26 -2.61 8.74 -17.73
CA VAL A 26 -2.48 7.55 -16.89
C VAL A 26 -2.95 6.32 -17.68
N PRO A 27 -2.10 5.28 -17.84
CA PRO A 27 -2.48 4.05 -18.51
C PRO A 27 -3.70 3.38 -17.84
N ARG A 28 -4.55 2.74 -18.64
CA ARG A 28 -5.76 2.05 -18.17
C ARG A 28 -5.70 0.56 -18.52
N PRO A 29 -6.32 -0.33 -17.71
CA PRO A 29 -7.08 -0.03 -16.49
C PRO A 29 -6.20 0.32 -15.28
N VAL A 30 -6.79 0.98 -14.28
CA VAL A 30 -6.13 1.33 -13.01
C VAL A 30 -6.76 0.49 -11.88
N LEU A 31 -5.93 -0.19 -11.08
CA LEU A 31 -6.39 -1.05 -9.98
C LEU A 31 -6.34 -0.37 -8.62
N ALA A 32 -5.41 0.56 -8.44
CA ALA A 32 -5.20 1.25 -7.18
C ALA A 32 -4.53 2.61 -7.42
N VAL A 33 -4.74 3.53 -6.49
CA VAL A 33 -4.01 4.80 -6.40
C VAL A 33 -3.30 4.83 -5.06
N ILE A 34 -2.00 5.12 -5.06
CA ILE A 34 -1.23 5.37 -3.84
C ILE A 34 -0.95 6.86 -3.77
N MET A 35 -1.37 7.50 -2.68
CA MET A 35 -1.23 8.93 -2.48
C MET A 35 -0.29 9.21 -1.30
N LEU A 36 0.68 10.11 -1.50
CA LEU A 36 1.53 10.65 -0.43
C LEU A 36 1.02 12.03 -0.04
N TYR A 37 0.72 12.26 1.23
CA TYR A 37 0.26 13.55 1.72
C TYR A 37 0.83 13.89 3.10
N PRO A 38 0.90 15.18 3.47
CA PRO A 38 1.32 15.59 4.80
C PRO A 38 0.20 15.40 5.83
N LEU A 39 0.47 14.67 6.90
CA LEU A 39 -0.28 14.70 8.14
C LEU A 39 -0.14 16.11 8.74
N ARG A 40 -1.27 16.75 9.07
CA ARG A 40 -1.28 18.01 9.83
C ARG A 40 -1.89 17.74 11.20
N ASP A 41 -1.35 18.40 12.23
CA ASP A 41 -1.87 18.32 13.61
C ASP A 41 -3.36 18.72 13.74
N SER A 42 -3.90 19.44 12.75
CA SER A 42 -5.28 19.94 12.72
C SER A 42 -6.22 19.15 11.80
N TYR A 43 -5.74 18.16 11.06
CA TYR A 43 -6.66 17.18 10.48
C TYR A 43 -6.99 16.23 11.62
N THR A 44 -8.17 16.43 12.21
CA THR A 44 -8.83 15.34 12.91
C THR A 44 -8.85 14.17 11.93
N ASP A 45 -8.40 13.00 12.39
CA ASP A 45 -8.32 11.75 11.62
C ASP A 45 -9.75 11.21 11.36
N ASP A 46 -10.62 12.07 10.84
CA ASP A 46 -12.03 11.78 10.60
C ASP A 46 -12.21 10.86 9.39
N GLY A 47 -11.10 10.43 8.76
CA GLY A 47 -11.08 9.67 7.52
C GLY A 47 -11.75 10.42 6.36
N ILE A 48 -11.61 9.91 5.15
CA ILE A 48 -12.48 10.32 4.04
C ILE A 48 -13.62 9.31 3.98
N GLY A 49 -14.81 9.71 4.46
CA GLY A 49 -16.03 8.90 4.37
C GLY A 49 -16.40 8.18 5.68
N GLU A 50 -17.15 7.08 5.55
CA GLU A 50 -17.64 6.31 6.69
C GLU A 50 -16.70 5.14 6.99
N SER A 51 -16.43 4.91 8.28
CA SER A 51 -15.68 3.73 8.71
C SER A 51 -16.54 2.47 8.52
N VAL A 52 -16.06 1.55 7.67
CA VAL A 52 -16.75 0.30 7.37
C VAL A 52 -15.83 -0.88 7.67
N ASP A 53 -16.33 -1.86 8.41
CA ASP A 53 -15.66 -3.14 8.60
C ASP A 53 -16.08 -4.09 7.46
N ASN A 54 -15.32 -4.10 6.36
CA ASN A 54 -15.56 -5.00 5.24
C ASN A 54 -14.56 -6.18 5.26
N PRO A 55 -15.01 -7.42 5.54
CA PRO A 55 -14.13 -8.58 5.61
C PRO A 55 -13.52 -8.99 4.26
N HIS A 56 -14.06 -8.48 3.14
CA HIS A 56 -13.52 -8.72 1.80
C HIS A 56 -12.38 -7.76 1.42
N VAL A 57 -12.10 -6.77 2.28
CA VAL A 57 -10.99 -5.84 2.09
C VAL A 57 -9.81 -6.26 2.97
N PHE A 58 -8.67 -6.50 2.33
CA PHE A 58 -7.42 -6.75 3.00
C PHE A 58 -6.83 -5.45 3.54
N LEU A 59 -7.00 -5.23 4.84
CA LEU A 59 -6.39 -4.12 5.59
C LEU A 59 -5.35 -4.65 6.60
N VAL A 60 -4.28 -3.88 6.77
CA VAL A 60 -3.19 -4.10 7.73
C VAL A 60 -2.95 -2.77 8.44
N LYS A 61 -2.98 -2.76 9.78
CA LYS A 61 -2.55 -1.59 10.55
C LYS A 61 -1.04 -1.49 10.55
N GLN A 62 -0.48 -0.30 10.41
CA GLN A 62 0.95 -0.10 10.53
C GLN A 62 1.33 0.03 12.00
N THR A 63 2.33 -0.72 12.45
CA THR A 63 2.89 -0.58 13.79
C THR A 63 4.39 -0.22 13.77
N ILE A 64 5.03 -0.23 12.60
CA ILE A 64 6.41 0.22 12.38
C ILE A 64 6.45 1.61 11.72
N SER A 65 7.26 2.52 12.27
CA SER A 65 7.53 3.83 11.67
C SER A 65 8.18 3.69 10.29
N ASN A 66 7.84 4.57 9.36
CA ASN A 66 8.38 4.61 7.98
C ASN A 66 8.07 3.38 7.10
N ALA A 67 7.15 2.49 7.52
CA ALA A 67 6.70 1.35 6.72
C ALA A 67 5.49 1.65 5.81
N CYS A 68 4.90 2.87 5.89
CA CYS A 68 3.65 3.22 5.21
C CYS A 68 3.68 2.95 3.69
N GLY A 69 4.79 3.19 3.00
CA GLY A 69 4.91 2.88 1.57
C GLY A 69 4.83 1.38 1.27
N THR A 70 5.42 0.53 2.11
CA THR A 70 5.32 -0.94 1.96
C THR A 70 3.91 -1.42 2.27
N ILE A 71 3.26 -0.85 3.28
CA ILE A 71 1.89 -1.21 3.66
C ILE A 71 0.89 -0.80 2.57
N ALA A 72 0.99 0.43 2.06
CA ALA A 72 0.15 0.90 0.94
C ALA A 72 0.36 0.06 -0.33
N LEU A 73 1.60 -0.35 -0.61
CA LEU A 73 1.90 -1.29 -1.70
C LEU A 73 1.29 -2.67 -1.46
N LEU A 74 1.33 -3.17 -0.24
CA LEU A 74 0.74 -4.47 0.09
C LEU A 74 -0.79 -4.41 -0.02
N HIS A 75 -1.43 -3.31 0.43
CA HIS A 75 -2.85 -3.08 0.25
C HIS A 75 -3.26 -3.08 -1.23
N SER A 76 -2.50 -2.40 -2.10
CA SER A 76 -2.82 -2.39 -3.53
C SER A 76 -2.70 -3.77 -4.16
N ILE A 77 -1.71 -4.57 -3.76
CA ILE A 77 -1.48 -5.92 -4.32
C ILE A 77 -2.51 -6.91 -3.80
N MET A 78 -2.70 -7.00 -2.49
CA MET A 78 -3.50 -8.06 -1.86
C MET A 78 -4.98 -7.96 -2.21
N ASN A 79 -5.50 -6.74 -2.36
CA ASN A 79 -6.90 -6.53 -2.76
C ASN A 79 -7.12 -6.73 -4.27
N ASN A 80 -6.07 -6.74 -5.07
CA ASN A 80 -6.14 -6.93 -6.52
C ASN A 80 -5.43 -8.20 -7.01
N GLU A 81 -5.11 -9.13 -6.09
CA GLU A 81 -4.32 -10.33 -6.40
C GLU A 81 -4.92 -11.17 -7.53
N HIS A 82 -6.25 -11.16 -7.65
CA HIS A 82 -7.00 -11.98 -8.59
C HIS A 82 -6.93 -11.43 -10.03
N ILE A 83 -6.51 -10.17 -10.18
CA ILE A 83 -6.31 -9.48 -11.45
C ILE A 83 -4.83 -9.44 -11.82
N LEU A 84 -3.95 -9.33 -10.81
CA LEU A 84 -2.51 -9.24 -11.01
C LEU A 84 -1.93 -10.56 -11.53
N GLU A 85 -0.97 -10.44 -12.45
CA GLU A 85 -0.21 -11.58 -12.93
C GLU A 85 1.14 -11.69 -12.22
N PHE A 86 1.50 -12.92 -11.85
CA PHE A 86 2.72 -13.20 -11.10
C PHE A 86 3.62 -14.17 -11.88
N LYS A 87 4.93 -13.90 -11.85
CA LYS A 87 5.99 -14.86 -12.17
C LYS A 87 6.30 -15.75 -10.98
N ASP A 88 6.27 -15.18 -9.77
CA ASP A 88 6.39 -15.89 -8.50
C ASP A 88 5.42 -15.27 -7.51
N ARG A 89 4.46 -16.06 -7.03
CA ARG A 89 3.41 -15.62 -6.10
C ARG A 89 3.65 -16.09 -4.67
N SER A 90 4.76 -16.80 -4.41
CA SER A 90 5.02 -17.48 -3.13
C SER A 90 4.89 -16.59 -1.89
N LEU A 91 5.42 -15.36 -1.94
CA LEU A 91 5.31 -14.41 -0.82
C LEU A 91 3.86 -14.00 -0.56
N ILE A 92 3.14 -13.68 -1.62
CA ILE A 92 1.74 -13.24 -1.55
C ILE A 92 0.87 -14.40 -1.05
N ASP A 93 1.07 -15.60 -1.57
CA ASP A 93 0.35 -16.81 -1.16
C ASP A 93 0.58 -17.15 0.31
N GLU A 94 1.83 -17.06 0.78
CA GLU A 94 2.16 -17.28 2.19
C GLU A 94 1.49 -16.25 3.10
N LEU A 95 1.58 -14.95 2.74
CA LEU A 95 0.95 -13.88 3.51
C LEU A 95 -0.56 -14.07 3.57
N MET A 96 -1.23 -14.31 2.44
CA MET A 96 -2.67 -14.57 2.39
C MET A 96 -3.05 -15.77 3.26
N ALA A 97 -2.32 -16.88 3.18
CA ALA A 97 -2.60 -18.09 3.97
C ALA A 97 -2.48 -17.82 5.47
N ARG A 98 -1.47 -17.04 5.89
CA ARG A 98 -1.24 -16.72 7.30
C ARG A 98 -2.19 -15.65 7.86
N THR A 99 -2.77 -14.80 7.01
CA THR A 99 -3.53 -13.60 7.44
C THR A 99 -5.03 -13.65 7.15
N ARG A 100 -5.52 -14.68 6.44
CA ARG A 100 -6.91 -14.80 5.97
C ARG A 100 -7.94 -14.52 7.05
N ASP A 101 -7.82 -15.19 8.19
CA ASP A 101 -8.80 -15.14 9.28
C ASP A 101 -8.40 -14.18 10.43
N MET A 102 -7.41 -13.32 10.18
CA MET A 102 -6.91 -12.35 11.16
C MET A 102 -7.57 -10.99 11.00
N ARG A 103 -7.76 -10.30 12.13
CA ARG A 103 -8.15 -8.89 12.14
C ARG A 103 -7.01 -8.00 11.64
N PRO A 104 -7.28 -6.79 11.11
CA PRO A 104 -6.24 -5.88 10.61
C PRO A 104 -5.09 -5.60 11.58
N SER A 105 -5.36 -5.55 12.89
CA SER A 105 -4.33 -5.37 13.93
C SER A 105 -3.43 -6.59 14.13
N GLU A 106 -3.96 -7.80 13.90
CA GLU A 106 -3.20 -9.06 14.06
C GLU A 106 -2.33 -9.33 12.83
N ARG A 107 -2.79 -8.91 11.65
CA ARG A 107 -2.02 -8.98 10.40
C ARG A 107 -0.72 -8.19 10.45
N ALA A 108 -0.69 -7.09 11.22
CA ALA A 108 0.50 -6.25 11.39
C ALA A 108 1.71 -7.09 11.83
N ALA A 109 1.56 -7.87 12.90
CA ALA A 109 2.65 -8.71 13.43
C ALA A 109 3.16 -9.74 12.41
N VAL A 110 2.29 -10.28 11.56
CA VAL A 110 2.67 -11.23 10.49
C VAL A 110 3.48 -10.52 9.40
N VAL A 111 2.99 -9.38 8.93
CA VAL A 111 3.64 -8.58 7.88
C VAL A 111 5.00 -8.05 8.35
N GLU A 112 5.10 -7.61 9.60
CA GLU A 112 6.33 -7.11 10.20
C GLU A 112 7.36 -8.21 10.46
N GLY A 113 6.90 -9.41 10.83
CA GLY A 113 7.77 -10.57 10.98
C GLY A 113 8.28 -11.15 9.66
N GLU A 114 7.77 -10.69 8.51
CA GLU A 114 8.13 -11.23 7.20
C GLU A 114 9.45 -10.64 6.68
N GLN A 115 10.53 -11.40 6.87
CA GLN A 115 11.88 -10.96 6.50
C GLN A 115 12.05 -10.67 5.01
N ARG A 116 11.30 -11.34 4.13
CA ARG A 116 11.36 -11.06 2.68
C ARG A 116 10.86 -9.64 2.40
N LEU A 117 9.78 -9.21 3.06
CA LEU A 117 9.27 -7.84 2.91
C LEU A 117 10.25 -6.80 3.47
N SER A 118 10.85 -7.03 4.65
CA SER A 118 11.84 -6.11 5.22
C SER A 118 13.04 -5.91 4.29
N LYS A 119 13.63 -7.00 3.79
CA LYS A 119 14.77 -6.94 2.85
C LYS A 119 14.42 -6.21 1.55
N LEU A 120 13.22 -6.45 1.03
CA LEU A 120 12.75 -5.77 -0.17
C LEU A 120 12.52 -4.28 0.07
N HIS A 121 11.97 -3.90 1.22
CA HIS A 121 11.82 -2.51 1.62
C HIS A 121 13.18 -1.81 1.74
N GLU A 122 14.11 -2.35 2.51
CA GLU A 122 15.45 -1.78 2.71
C GLU A 122 16.20 -1.60 1.37
N SER A 123 16.19 -2.63 0.52
CA SER A 123 16.82 -2.56 -0.80
C SER A 123 16.16 -1.55 -1.75
N SER A 124 14.89 -1.21 -1.52
CA SER A 124 14.16 -0.21 -2.31
C SER A 124 14.32 1.18 -1.75
N ALA A 125 14.39 1.35 -0.43
CA ALA A 125 14.64 2.61 0.24
C ALA A 125 16.03 3.18 -0.11
N ALA A 126 17.02 2.31 -0.33
CA ALA A 126 18.34 2.70 -0.82
C ALA A 126 18.39 3.11 -2.30
N LYS A 127 17.25 3.03 -3.01
CA LYS A 127 17.11 3.44 -4.41
C LYS A 127 16.28 4.71 -4.50
N GLY A 128 16.43 5.44 -5.61
CA GLY A 128 15.70 6.67 -5.87
C GLY A 128 16.65 7.78 -6.29
N GLN A 129 16.09 8.97 -6.50
CA GLN A 129 16.86 10.16 -6.90
C GLN A 129 17.42 10.93 -5.70
N THR A 130 17.00 10.59 -4.48
CA THR A 130 17.43 11.21 -3.22
C THR A 130 18.05 10.17 -2.31
N GLU A 131 19.00 10.59 -1.48
CA GLU A 131 19.52 9.73 -0.41
C GLU A 131 18.41 9.39 0.59
N ALA A 132 18.39 8.14 1.06
CA ALA A 132 17.48 7.74 2.11
C ALA A 132 17.80 8.51 3.40
N PRO A 133 16.81 9.17 4.03
CA PRO A 133 17.04 9.79 5.32
C PRO A 133 17.40 8.73 6.39
N PRO A 134 18.08 9.13 7.49
CA PRO A 134 18.27 8.25 8.62
C PRO A 134 16.95 7.64 9.10
N ALA A 135 16.97 6.39 9.57
CA ALA A 135 15.77 5.70 10.07
C ALA A 135 15.09 6.46 11.25
N SER A 136 15.85 7.30 11.96
CA SER A 136 15.37 8.16 13.04
C SER A 136 14.71 9.46 12.58
N THR A 137 14.76 9.79 11.28
CA THR A 137 14.11 11.00 10.75
C THR A 137 12.61 10.88 10.92
N LYS A 138 12.03 11.86 11.61
CA LYS A 138 10.58 12.04 11.69
C LYS A 138 10.11 12.72 10.42
N THR A 139 9.19 12.06 9.72
CA THR A 139 8.46 12.64 8.59
C THR A 139 7.02 12.85 9.01
N ASN A 140 6.40 13.92 8.49
CA ASN A 140 4.96 14.12 8.57
C ASN A 140 4.27 13.66 7.28
N LEU A 141 4.97 13.02 6.34
CA LEU A 141 4.37 12.49 5.12
C LEU A 141 3.87 11.06 5.34
N HIS A 142 2.69 10.75 4.79
CA HIS A 142 2.05 9.45 4.90
C HIS A 142 1.54 8.95 3.55
N PHE A 143 1.70 7.64 3.30
CA PHE A 143 1.14 6.96 2.14
C PHE A 143 -0.19 6.30 2.50
N VAL A 144 -1.21 6.52 1.68
CA VAL A 144 -2.49 5.79 1.71
C VAL A 144 -2.75 5.10 0.38
N CYS A 145 -3.52 4.03 0.40
CA CYS A 145 -3.93 3.30 -0.80
C CYS A 145 -5.44 3.41 -1.01
N PHE A 146 -5.85 3.79 -2.21
CA PHE A 146 -7.24 3.75 -2.66
C PHE A 146 -7.44 2.57 -3.61
N ILE A 147 -8.50 1.80 -3.40
CA ILE A 147 -8.90 0.67 -4.24
C ILE A 147 -10.40 0.72 -4.53
N GLU A 148 -10.80 0.09 -5.63
CA GLU A 148 -12.19 -0.28 -5.85
C GLU A 148 -12.41 -1.72 -5.40
N ASN A 149 -13.52 -1.97 -4.69
CA ASN A 149 -13.97 -3.33 -4.37
C ASN A 149 -15.50 -3.38 -4.36
N SER A 150 -16.07 -4.22 -5.24
CA SER A 150 -17.53 -4.44 -5.34
C SER A 150 -18.35 -3.17 -5.58
N GLY A 151 -17.87 -2.29 -6.46
CA GLY A 151 -18.49 -1.02 -6.85
C GLY A 151 -18.28 0.12 -5.85
N GLN A 152 -17.46 -0.07 -4.82
CA GLN A 152 -17.20 0.92 -3.78
C GLN A 152 -15.72 1.30 -3.73
N LEU A 153 -15.44 2.57 -3.47
CA LEU A 153 -14.10 3.10 -3.26
C LEU A 153 -13.73 2.98 -1.79
N TYR A 154 -12.56 2.40 -1.50
CA TYR A 154 -12.02 2.28 -0.15
C TYR A 154 -10.72 3.05 -0.03
N GLU A 155 -10.60 3.86 1.03
CA GLU A 155 -9.33 4.37 1.53
C GLU A 155 -8.76 3.38 2.55
N LEU A 156 -7.54 2.91 2.30
CA LEU A 156 -6.80 2.01 3.17
C LEU A 156 -5.67 2.81 3.82
N ALA A 157 -6.03 3.48 4.91
CA ALA A 157 -5.08 4.22 5.73
C ALA A 157 -4.45 3.30 6.77
N SER A 158 -3.12 3.35 6.86
CA SER A 158 -2.35 2.56 7.79
C SER A 158 -1.80 3.43 8.92
N ASN A 159 -2.57 4.39 9.41
CA ASN A 159 -2.12 5.30 10.47
C ASN A 159 -1.62 4.49 11.68
N VAL A 160 -0.48 4.93 12.23
CA VAL A 160 0.04 4.39 13.49
C VAL A 160 -0.87 4.91 14.60
N ALA A 161 -1.59 4.01 15.27
CA ALA A 161 -2.35 4.35 16.48
C ALA A 161 -1.41 4.62 17.66
#